data_AF-A0A7V2RPE9-F1
#
_entry.id   AF-A0A7V2RPE9-F1
#
_cell.length_a   1.000
_cell.length_b   1.000
_cell.length_c   1.000
_cell.angle_alpha   90.00
_cell.angle_beta   90.00
_cell.angle_gamma   90.00
#
_symmetry.space_group_name_H-M   'P 1'
#
loop_
_entity.id
_entity.type
_entity.pdbx_description
1 polymer ?
#
loop_
_entity_poly.entity_id
_entity_poly.type
_entity_poly.pdbx_seq_one_letter_code
_entity_poly.pdbx_strand_id
1 'polypeptide(L)'
;MKIYLTSLGFVFPPLYGILLCSVLFVACNEQTVRKQGYDVHGIDISHHQKEIDWEKVVAQGIQFAFIKATEGESYKDSFFCENWSEMKAVGIKRGAYHFFRPTVSAAKQAKNFIETAELENGDFAPVLDVEVMDGVAPETLVDNVKAWLQIVENHFKVRPIIYSNQKFFNQYLAEHINGYPLWVARYTSWRKPRLRNGEDWQFWQYGNRGKLEGIKGLVDFNVFRGSKEDMEAYTLVRPGPLLDPPPAPTSDLAVTNP
;
A
#
# COMPACT_ATOMS: atom_id res chain seq x y z
N MET A 1 50.99 -60.10 43.21
CA MET A 1 49.74 -60.82 42.93
C MET A 1 48.83 -59.92 42.12
N LYS A 2 48.50 -60.34 40.89
CA LYS A 2 47.45 -59.89 39.94
C LYS A 2 47.41 -58.41 39.46
N ILE A 3 47.49 -58.33 38.13
CA ILE A 3 47.24 -57.23 37.19
C ILE A 3 45.77 -56.79 37.24
N TYR A 4 45.48 -55.49 37.08
CA TYR A 4 44.28 -55.02 36.36
C TYR A 4 44.59 -53.72 35.60
N LEU A 5 44.66 -53.81 34.26
CA LEU A 5 44.49 -52.69 33.34
C LEU A 5 43.02 -52.29 33.32
N THR A 6 42.73 -50.98 33.36
CA THR A 6 41.44 -50.44 32.90
C THR A 6 41.72 -49.33 31.90
N SER A 7 41.22 -49.52 30.68
CA SER A 7 41.26 -48.54 29.60
C SER A 7 40.16 -47.50 29.83
N LEU A 8 40.52 -46.22 29.77
CA LEU A 8 39.54 -45.15 29.55
C LEU A 8 39.45 -44.91 28.04
N GLY A 9 38.33 -45.32 27.45
CA GLY A 9 37.99 -44.95 26.08
C GLY A 9 37.57 -43.48 26.00
N PHE A 10 38.21 -42.73 25.11
CA PHE A 10 37.73 -41.41 24.72
C PHE A 10 36.61 -41.57 23.70
N VAL A 11 35.38 -41.21 24.07
CA VAL A 11 34.25 -41.05 23.15
C VAL A 11 34.26 -39.60 22.66
N PHE A 12 34.58 -39.38 21.38
CA PHE A 12 34.34 -38.09 20.73
C PHE A 12 32.86 -37.97 20.37
N PRO A 13 32.16 -36.88 20.73
CA PRO A 13 30.81 -36.65 20.24
C PRO A 13 30.84 -36.20 18.77
N PRO A 14 29.79 -36.51 17.97
CA PRO A 14 29.74 -36.13 16.57
C PRO A 14 29.49 -34.62 16.42
N LEU A 15 30.41 -33.93 15.73
CA LEU A 15 30.30 -32.54 15.28
C LEU A 15 29.28 -32.42 14.12
N TYR A 16 27.99 -32.63 14.39
CA TYR A 16 26.92 -32.43 13.38
C TYR A 16 25.78 -31.52 13.88
N GLY A 17 26.06 -30.62 14.84
CA GLY A 17 25.02 -29.83 15.52
C GLY A 17 25.01 -28.32 15.27
N ILE A 18 25.98 -27.74 14.55
CA ILE A 18 26.16 -26.26 14.52
C ILE A 18 25.75 -25.62 13.18
N LEU A 19 25.64 -26.39 12.09
CA LEU A 19 25.35 -25.81 10.77
C LEU A 19 23.85 -25.54 10.50
N LEU A 20 22.93 -26.15 11.26
CA LEU A 20 21.49 -26.03 10.99
C LEU A 20 20.88 -24.73 11.55
N CYS A 21 21.45 -24.15 12.60
CA CYS A 21 20.89 -22.98 13.28
C CYS A 21 21.23 -21.66 12.56
N SER A 22 22.36 -21.60 11.86
CA SER A 22 22.80 -20.43 11.08
C SER A 22 22.00 -20.25 9.78
N VAL A 23 21.48 -21.32 9.18
CA VAL A 23 20.66 -21.25 7.95
C VAL A 23 19.26 -20.68 8.22
N LEU A 24 18.70 -20.89 9.41
CA LEU A 24 17.38 -20.37 9.79
C LEU A 24 17.39 -18.86 10.10
N PHE A 25 18.52 -18.29 10.52
CA PHE A 25 18.64 -16.85 10.80
C PHE A 25 18.74 -15.99 9.53
N VAL A 26 19.24 -16.53 8.42
CA VAL A 26 19.47 -15.77 7.18
C VAL A 26 18.16 -15.46 6.43
N ALA A 27 17.19 -16.37 6.45
CA ALA A 27 15.97 -16.25 5.65
C ALA A 27 15.03 -15.10 6.09
N CYS A 28 15.09 -14.64 7.34
CA CYS A 28 14.24 -13.55 7.83
C CYS A 28 14.83 -12.14 7.63
N ASN A 29 16.07 -12.02 7.14
CA ASN A 29 16.77 -10.73 7.11
C ASN A 29 17.18 -10.26 5.70
N GLU A 30 16.78 -10.98 4.66
CA GLU A 30 17.12 -10.64 3.28
C GLU A 30 16.57 -9.27 2.87
N GLN A 31 17.41 -8.51 2.15
CA GLN A 31 17.02 -7.22 1.59
C GLN A 31 15.97 -7.45 0.49
N THR A 32 14.95 -6.60 0.46
CA THR A 32 13.96 -6.65 -0.63
C THR A 32 14.60 -6.11 -1.90
N VAL A 33 14.69 -6.96 -2.93
CA VAL A 33 15.21 -6.59 -4.25
C VAL A 33 14.07 -6.22 -5.20
N ARG A 34 14.36 -5.46 -6.25
CA ARG A 34 13.37 -5.06 -7.25
C ARG A 34 12.74 -6.29 -7.90
N LYS A 35 11.41 -6.34 -7.92
CA LYS A 35 10.67 -7.48 -8.43
C LYS A 35 10.64 -7.51 -9.96
N GLN A 36 11.08 -8.62 -10.56
CA GLN A 36 11.02 -8.82 -12.01
C GLN A 36 9.61 -9.16 -12.49
N GLY A 37 9.33 -8.88 -13.77
CA GLY A 37 8.05 -9.19 -14.43
C GLY A 37 6.94 -8.18 -14.15
N TYR A 38 7.30 -6.97 -13.70
CA TYR A 38 6.40 -5.83 -13.51
C TYR A 38 7.11 -4.58 -14.01
N ASP A 39 6.39 -3.75 -14.77
CA ASP A 39 6.95 -2.52 -15.35
C ASP A 39 6.76 -1.31 -14.44
N VAL A 40 5.77 -1.36 -13.54
CA VAL A 40 5.38 -0.26 -12.66
C VAL A 40 5.75 -0.57 -11.22
N HIS A 41 6.70 0.21 -10.70
CA HIS A 41 7.20 0.08 -9.34
C HIS A 41 6.85 1.26 -8.47
N GLY A 42 6.62 0.98 -7.18
CA GLY A 42 6.34 2.02 -6.21
C GLY A 42 6.83 1.66 -4.82
N ILE A 43 6.61 2.60 -3.91
CA ILE A 43 6.90 2.45 -2.48
C ILE A 43 5.71 2.87 -1.65
N ASP A 44 5.73 2.52 -0.38
CA ASP A 44 4.85 3.15 0.60
C ASP A 44 5.63 3.54 1.85
N ILE A 45 5.21 4.66 2.44
CA ILE A 45 5.98 5.39 3.44
C ILE A 45 5.09 6.00 4.53
N SER A 46 5.74 6.41 5.61
CA SER A 46 5.18 7.16 6.73
C SER A 46 6.30 8.00 7.37
N HIS A 47 6.03 8.62 8.53
CA HIS A 47 7.05 9.27 9.36
C HIS A 47 8.25 8.36 9.69
N HIS A 48 8.12 7.04 9.60
CA HIS A 48 9.24 6.11 9.83
C HIS A 48 10.39 6.31 8.83
N GLN A 49 10.10 6.76 7.61
CA GLN A 49 11.12 7.02 6.59
C GLN A 49 11.79 8.39 6.73
N LYS A 50 11.23 9.29 7.55
CA LYS A 50 11.74 10.64 7.85
C LYS A 50 11.92 11.48 6.57
N GLU A 51 13.00 12.26 6.49
CA GLU A 51 13.33 13.07 5.32
C GLU A 51 13.72 12.18 4.13
N ILE A 52 13.12 12.45 2.97
CA ILE A 52 13.31 11.69 1.72
C ILE A 52 13.82 12.63 0.62
N ASP A 53 14.91 12.23 -0.05
CA ASP A 53 15.34 12.89 -1.28
C ASP A 53 14.58 12.28 -2.47
N TRP A 54 13.46 12.90 -2.82
CA TRP A 54 12.55 12.39 -3.84
C TRP A 54 13.14 12.37 -5.25
N GLU A 55 14.06 13.29 -5.58
CA GLU A 55 14.74 13.30 -6.88
C GLU A 55 15.56 12.02 -7.06
N LYS A 56 16.30 11.61 -6.03
CA LYS A 56 17.03 10.33 -6.03
C LYS A 56 16.08 9.14 -6.10
N VAL A 57 14.96 9.18 -5.39
CA VAL A 57 13.96 8.09 -5.41
C VAL A 57 13.40 7.89 -6.82
N VAL A 58 12.96 8.96 -7.49
CA VAL A 58 12.39 8.82 -8.85
C VAL A 58 13.45 8.48 -9.91
N ALA A 59 14.69 8.93 -9.74
CA ALA A 59 15.81 8.57 -10.63
C ALA A 59 16.09 7.05 -10.63
N GLN A 60 15.69 6.33 -9.59
CA GLN A 60 15.78 4.87 -9.50
C GLN A 60 14.59 4.15 -10.16
N GLY A 61 13.69 4.88 -10.80
CA GLY A 61 12.54 4.34 -11.54
C GLY A 61 11.36 3.95 -10.64
N ILE A 62 11.22 4.59 -9.47
CA ILE A 62 10.00 4.54 -8.68
C ILE A 62 8.97 5.48 -9.31
N GLN A 63 7.81 4.95 -9.66
CA GLN A 63 6.79 5.63 -10.47
C GLN A 63 5.57 6.04 -9.65
N PHE A 64 5.33 5.39 -8.52
CA PHE A 64 4.25 5.73 -7.61
C PHE A 64 4.65 5.59 -6.15
N ALA A 65 3.97 6.31 -5.27
CA ALA A 65 4.13 6.13 -3.84
C ALA A 65 2.83 6.37 -3.07
N PHE A 66 2.59 5.55 -2.04
CA PHE A 66 1.54 5.76 -1.05
C PHE A 66 2.14 6.31 0.24
N ILE A 67 1.51 7.31 0.86
CA ILE A 67 1.96 7.87 2.14
C ILE A 67 0.86 7.83 3.19
N LYS A 68 1.24 7.52 4.43
CA LYS A 68 0.35 7.61 5.57
C LYS A 68 -0.11 9.05 5.74
N ALA A 69 -1.41 9.29 5.66
CA ALA A 69 -1.97 10.58 6.03
C ALA A 69 -2.38 10.59 7.50
N THR A 70 -3.13 9.56 7.91
CA THR A 70 -3.84 9.57 9.19
C THR A 70 -3.96 8.18 9.79
N GLU A 71 -4.24 8.14 11.09
CA GLU A 71 -4.55 6.92 11.82
C GLU A 71 -5.64 7.21 12.87
N GLY A 72 -6.65 6.34 12.94
CA GLY A 72 -7.70 6.46 13.94
C GLY A 72 -8.39 7.84 13.91
N GLU A 73 -8.84 8.30 15.08
CA GLU A 73 -9.68 9.51 15.18
C GLU A 73 -8.94 10.81 14.89
N SER A 74 -7.65 10.93 15.25
CA SER A 74 -6.99 12.24 15.28
C SER A 74 -5.51 12.24 14.94
N TYR A 75 -4.85 11.07 14.84
CA TYR A 75 -3.44 11.06 14.47
C TYR A 75 -3.28 11.45 13.00
N LYS A 76 -2.34 12.36 12.77
CA LYS A 76 -1.86 12.79 11.44
C LYS A 76 -0.38 12.48 11.37
N ASP A 77 0.06 11.85 10.30
CA ASP A 77 1.47 11.52 10.13
C ASP A 77 2.31 12.80 10.01
N SER A 78 3.38 12.90 10.80
CA SER A 78 4.15 14.14 10.93
C SER A 78 4.91 14.53 9.67
N PHE A 79 5.11 13.59 8.74
CA PHE A 79 5.79 13.82 7.46
C PHE A 79 4.83 13.81 6.27
N PHE A 80 3.51 13.72 6.49
CA PHE A 80 2.53 13.69 5.41
C PHE A 80 2.62 14.92 4.51
N CYS A 81 2.47 16.14 5.06
CA CYS A 81 2.39 17.35 4.25
C CYS A 81 3.65 17.62 3.42
N GLU A 82 4.83 17.40 4.01
CA GLU A 82 6.13 17.57 3.35
C GLU A 82 6.24 16.64 2.14
N ASN A 83 6.20 15.33 2.39
CA ASN A 83 6.28 14.32 1.34
C ASN A 83 5.15 14.46 0.30
N TRP A 84 3.92 14.78 0.73
CA TRP A 84 2.79 14.96 -0.18
C TRP A 84 3.07 16.06 -1.21
N SER A 85 3.67 17.17 -0.77
CA SER A 85 4.05 18.28 -1.64
C SER A 85 5.25 17.93 -2.54
N GLU A 86 6.26 17.25 -2.00
CA GLU A 86 7.48 16.88 -2.72
C GLU A 86 7.21 15.83 -3.78
N MET A 87 6.39 14.82 -3.48
CA MET A 87 5.92 13.82 -4.44
C MET A 87 5.27 14.50 -5.65
N LYS A 88 4.41 15.50 -5.42
CA LYS A 88 3.80 16.28 -6.51
C LYS A 88 4.86 17.04 -7.32
N ALA A 89 5.82 17.67 -6.64
CA ALA A 89 6.86 18.45 -7.30
C ALA A 89 7.75 17.60 -8.23
N VAL A 90 8.06 16.36 -7.85
CA VAL A 90 8.83 15.43 -8.70
C VAL A 90 7.97 14.63 -9.69
N GLY A 91 6.65 14.84 -9.70
CA GLY A 91 5.73 14.20 -10.64
C GLY A 91 5.54 12.69 -10.44
N ILE A 92 5.83 12.16 -9.25
CA ILE A 92 5.53 10.77 -8.91
C ILE A 92 4.02 10.62 -8.69
N LYS A 93 3.42 9.51 -9.13
CA LYS A 93 2.00 9.26 -8.85
C LYS A 93 1.82 9.03 -7.35
N ARG A 94 1.08 9.91 -6.67
CA ARG A 94 0.95 9.91 -5.22
C ARG A 94 -0.43 9.43 -4.76
N GLY A 95 -0.48 8.76 -3.63
CA GLY A 95 -1.71 8.37 -2.95
C GLY A 95 -1.58 8.47 -1.44
N ALA A 96 -2.69 8.69 -0.75
CA ALA A 96 -2.73 8.81 0.70
C ALA A 96 -3.48 7.63 1.32
N TYR A 97 -2.96 7.09 2.42
CA TYR A 97 -3.63 6.02 3.17
C TYR A 97 -4.00 6.42 4.61
N HIS A 98 -5.11 5.82 5.07
CA HIS A 98 -5.58 5.87 6.44
C HIS A 98 -5.35 4.53 7.13
N PHE A 99 -4.58 4.51 8.22
CA PHE A 99 -4.46 3.32 9.06
C PHE A 99 -5.69 3.17 9.95
N PHE A 100 -6.44 2.08 9.74
CA PHE A 100 -7.71 1.84 10.39
C PHE A 100 -7.56 1.27 11.81
N ARG A 101 -8.28 1.86 12.75
CA ARG A 101 -8.39 1.42 14.15
C ARG A 101 -9.82 0.93 14.41
N PRO A 102 -10.07 -0.40 14.50
CA PRO A 102 -11.43 -0.96 14.57
C PRO A 102 -12.25 -0.55 15.79
N THR A 103 -11.59 -0.12 16.87
CA THR A 103 -12.24 0.38 18.10
C THR A 103 -12.74 1.82 17.98
N VAL A 104 -12.40 2.52 16.90
CA VAL A 104 -12.76 3.92 16.65
C VAL A 104 -13.89 3.98 15.63
N SER A 105 -14.83 4.93 15.78
CA SER A 105 -15.94 5.05 14.84
C SER A 105 -15.45 5.33 13.42
N ALA A 106 -16.08 4.67 12.44
CA ALA A 106 -15.78 4.85 11.03
C ALA A 106 -15.92 6.32 10.58
N ALA A 107 -16.94 7.02 11.08
CA ALA A 107 -17.18 8.42 10.73
C ALA A 107 -16.08 9.37 11.22
N LYS A 108 -15.55 9.15 12.44
CA LYS A 108 -14.44 9.95 12.98
C LYS A 108 -13.16 9.73 12.19
N GLN A 109 -12.86 8.47 11.86
CA GLN A 109 -11.73 8.07 11.05
C GLN A 109 -11.80 8.64 9.62
N ALA A 110 -12.97 8.53 8.98
CA ALA A 110 -13.21 9.08 7.65
C ALA A 110 -13.06 10.60 7.64
N LYS A 111 -13.60 11.29 8.66
CA LYS A 111 -13.43 12.74 8.82
C LYS A 111 -11.96 13.12 8.92
N ASN A 112 -11.18 12.44 9.78
CA ASN A 112 -9.75 12.70 9.94
C ASN A 112 -9.00 12.58 8.60
N PHE A 113 -9.26 11.51 7.85
CA PHE A 113 -8.64 11.30 6.54
C PHE A 113 -9.05 12.38 5.53
N ILE A 114 -10.35 12.65 5.39
CA ILE A 114 -10.89 13.64 4.45
C ILE A 114 -10.30 15.04 4.69
N GLU A 115 -10.26 15.46 5.95
CA GLU A 115 -9.73 16.79 6.35
C GLU A 115 -8.21 16.91 6.22
N THR A 116 -7.49 15.79 6.04
CA THR A 116 -6.03 15.80 5.99
C THR A 116 -5.51 15.58 4.57
N ALA A 117 -6.09 14.65 3.81
CA ALA A 117 -5.53 14.23 2.53
C ALA A 117 -5.80 15.22 1.38
N GLU A 118 -6.88 16.01 1.44
CA GLU A 118 -7.28 17.03 0.45
C GLU A 118 -6.96 16.65 -1.02
N LEU A 119 -7.30 15.42 -1.41
CA LEU A 119 -6.89 14.84 -2.70
C LEU A 119 -7.37 15.68 -3.90
N GLU A 120 -6.55 15.75 -4.94
CA GLU A 120 -6.85 16.44 -6.21
C GLU A 120 -6.90 15.48 -7.41
N ASN A 121 -7.26 16.01 -8.58
CA ASN A 121 -7.30 15.21 -9.81
C ASN A 121 -5.94 14.61 -10.13
N GLY A 122 -5.93 13.33 -10.46
CA GLY A 122 -4.72 12.58 -10.76
C GLY A 122 -4.00 11.98 -9.54
N ASP A 123 -4.40 12.32 -8.31
CA ASP A 123 -3.99 11.55 -7.12
C ASP A 123 -4.67 10.18 -7.14
N PHE A 124 -4.06 9.16 -6.53
CA PHE A 124 -4.75 7.89 -6.34
C PHE A 124 -6.02 8.05 -5.49
N ALA A 125 -6.99 7.16 -5.74
CA ALA A 125 -8.15 6.99 -4.87
C ALA A 125 -7.71 6.79 -3.41
N PRO A 126 -8.53 7.23 -2.43
CA PRO A 126 -8.27 7.02 -1.01
C PRO A 126 -7.89 5.58 -0.69
N VAL A 127 -6.86 5.36 0.12
CA VAL A 127 -6.51 4.01 0.59
C VAL A 127 -6.98 3.81 2.02
N LEU A 128 -7.70 2.71 2.27
CA LEU A 128 -7.98 2.22 3.63
C LEU A 128 -7.03 1.07 3.96
N ASP A 129 -6.17 1.26 4.95
CA ASP A 129 -5.28 0.22 5.48
C ASP A 129 -5.95 -0.49 6.66
N VAL A 130 -6.26 -1.78 6.49
CA VAL A 130 -6.92 -2.63 7.49
C VAL A 130 -6.07 -3.86 7.78
N GLU A 131 -5.44 -3.88 8.95
CA GLU A 131 -4.50 -4.96 9.31
C GLU A 131 -4.61 -5.48 10.75
N VAL A 132 -5.40 -4.81 11.59
CA VAL A 132 -5.57 -5.14 13.01
C VAL A 132 -7.02 -5.38 13.38
N MET A 133 -7.23 -6.16 14.44
CA MET A 133 -8.55 -6.36 15.06
C MET A 133 -8.78 -5.42 16.24
N ASP A 134 -7.72 -4.96 16.91
CA ASP A 134 -7.78 -4.20 18.17
C ASP A 134 -8.78 -4.78 19.20
N GLY A 135 -8.96 -6.11 19.20
CA GLY A 135 -9.85 -6.83 20.11
C GLY A 135 -11.35 -6.78 19.79
N VAL A 136 -11.79 -6.16 18.68
CA VAL A 136 -13.21 -6.16 18.29
C VAL A 136 -13.64 -7.50 17.66
N ALA A 137 -14.94 -7.75 17.62
CA ALA A 137 -15.50 -8.90 16.90
C ALA A 137 -15.34 -8.74 15.38
N PRO A 138 -15.12 -9.82 14.61
CA PRO A 138 -15.01 -9.77 13.14
C PRO A 138 -16.15 -9.04 12.44
N GLU A 139 -17.39 -9.22 12.90
CA GLU A 139 -18.56 -8.57 12.33
C GLU A 139 -18.50 -7.05 12.53
N THR A 140 -18.08 -6.62 13.73
CA THR A 140 -17.88 -5.19 14.04
C THR A 140 -16.78 -4.57 13.18
N LEU A 141 -15.68 -5.28 12.95
CA LEU A 141 -14.63 -4.84 12.03
C LEU A 141 -15.22 -4.60 10.63
N VAL A 142 -15.91 -5.61 10.10
CA VAL A 142 -16.47 -5.57 8.74
C VAL A 142 -17.47 -4.43 8.58
N ASP A 143 -18.37 -4.25 9.55
CA ASP A 143 -19.38 -3.18 9.51
C ASP A 143 -18.72 -1.80 9.56
N ASN A 144 -17.72 -1.61 10.42
CA ASN A 144 -17.01 -0.33 10.52
C ASN A 144 -16.17 -0.05 9.26
N VAL A 145 -15.54 -1.08 8.66
CA VAL A 145 -14.83 -0.94 7.38
C VAL A 145 -15.79 -0.52 6.26
N LYS A 146 -16.94 -1.18 6.13
CA LYS A 146 -17.96 -0.82 5.12
C LYS A 146 -18.46 0.61 5.31
N ALA A 147 -18.70 1.02 6.56
CA ALA A 147 -19.13 2.37 6.87
C ALA A 147 -18.07 3.41 6.47
N TRP A 148 -16.78 3.14 6.75
CA TRP A 148 -15.70 4.04 6.35
C TRP A 148 -15.62 4.17 4.82
N LEU A 149 -15.62 3.02 4.12
CA LEU A 149 -15.57 2.97 2.65
C LEU A 149 -16.71 3.77 2.03
N GLN A 150 -17.93 3.60 2.54
CA GLN A 150 -19.09 4.34 2.04
C GLN A 150 -18.96 5.85 2.24
N ILE A 151 -18.51 6.31 3.41
CA ILE A 151 -18.35 7.74 3.70
C ILE A 151 -17.31 8.36 2.76
N VAL A 152 -16.17 7.69 2.60
CA VAL A 152 -15.05 8.19 1.79
C VAL A 152 -15.36 8.13 0.30
N GLU A 153 -16.00 7.05 -0.18
CA GLU A 153 -16.49 6.95 -1.55
C GLU A 153 -17.50 8.06 -1.87
N ASN A 154 -18.44 8.32 -0.95
CA ASN A 154 -19.41 9.40 -1.11
C ASN A 154 -18.76 10.78 -1.15
N HIS A 155 -17.65 11.00 -0.43
CA HIS A 155 -16.94 12.26 -0.44
C HIS A 155 -16.13 12.46 -1.73
N PHE A 156 -15.27 11.50 -2.08
CA PHE A 156 -14.35 11.62 -3.21
C PHE A 156 -14.94 11.19 -4.56
N LYS A 157 -16.14 10.59 -4.57
CA LYS A 157 -16.83 10.07 -5.77
C LYS A 157 -16.02 9.05 -6.55
N VAL A 158 -15.18 8.28 -5.84
CA VAL A 158 -14.36 7.20 -6.38
C VAL A 158 -14.29 6.07 -5.36
N ARG A 159 -14.24 4.81 -5.82
CA ARG A 159 -14.09 3.67 -4.92
C ARG A 159 -12.70 3.70 -4.28
N PRO A 160 -12.60 3.67 -2.93
CA PRO A 160 -11.31 3.56 -2.24
C PRO A 160 -10.56 2.27 -2.61
N ILE A 161 -9.24 2.33 -2.53
CA ILE A 161 -8.35 1.16 -2.57
C ILE A 161 -8.29 0.57 -1.16
N ILE A 162 -8.29 -0.76 -1.03
CA ILE A 162 -8.14 -1.42 0.26
C ILE A 162 -6.76 -2.04 0.36
N TYR A 163 -6.00 -1.63 1.37
CA TYR A 163 -4.80 -2.32 1.80
C TYR A 163 -5.09 -3.32 2.91
N SER A 164 -4.49 -4.50 2.80
CA SER A 164 -4.42 -5.47 3.88
C SER A 164 -3.32 -6.50 3.58
N ASN A 165 -2.72 -7.07 4.62
CA ASN A 165 -1.96 -8.30 4.43
C ASN A 165 -2.89 -9.45 4.00
N GLN A 166 -2.38 -10.36 3.15
CA GLN A 166 -3.20 -11.41 2.53
C GLN A 166 -3.92 -12.30 3.57
N LYS A 167 -3.25 -12.63 4.68
CA LYS A 167 -3.83 -13.52 5.70
C LYS A 167 -5.04 -12.85 6.36
N PHE A 168 -4.88 -11.60 6.76
CA PHE A 168 -5.94 -10.82 7.39
C PHE A 168 -7.13 -10.64 6.44
N PHE A 169 -6.87 -10.23 5.19
CA PHE A 169 -7.93 -10.06 4.18
C PHE A 169 -8.71 -11.37 3.99
N ASN A 170 -7.99 -12.47 3.77
CA ASN A 170 -8.61 -13.77 3.55
C ASN A 170 -9.39 -14.25 4.77
N GLN A 171 -9.00 -13.89 5.98
CA GLN A 171 -9.67 -14.32 7.19
C GLN A 171 -10.94 -13.52 7.45
N TYR A 172 -10.87 -12.19 7.33
CA TYR A 172 -11.89 -11.28 7.86
C TYR A 172 -12.64 -10.46 6.81
N LEU A 173 -12.07 -10.22 5.63
CA LEU A 173 -12.64 -9.25 4.67
C LEU A 173 -13.17 -9.90 3.38
N ALA A 174 -12.56 -11.00 2.93
CA ALA A 174 -12.79 -11.57 1.61
C ALA A 174 -14.27 -11.92 1.32
N GLU A 175 -15.04 -12.36 2.32
CA GLU A 175 -16.45 -12.71 2.11
C GLU A 175 -17.41 -11.52 2.15
N HIS A 176 -16.93 -10.36 2.57
CA HIS A 176 -17.79 -9.22 2.90
C HIS A 176 -17.52 -7.98 2.07
N ILE A 177 -16.33 -7.88 1.48
CA ILE A 177 -15.86 -6.71 0.74
C ILE A 177 -15.46 -7.16 -0.66
N ASN A 178 -16.24 -6.76 -1.66
CA ASN A 178 -16.03 -7.10 -3.07
C ASN A 178 -16.13 -5.85 -3.96
N GLY A 179 -15.48 -5.89 -5.11
CA GLY A 179 -15.50 -4.86 -6.13
C GLY A 179 -14.68 -3.61 -5.81
N TYR A 180 -13.85 -3.64 -4.77
CA TYR A 180 -12.88 -2.58 -4.47
C TYR A 180 -11.51 -2.94 -5.06
N PRO A 181 -10.73 -1.96 -5.56
CA PRO A 181 -9.33 -2.20 -5.87
C PRO A 181 -8.54 -2.65 -4.63
N LEU A 182 -7.65 -3.62 -4.81
CA LEU A 182 -6.93 -4.25 -3.70
C LEU A 182 -5.42 -4.02 -3.81
N TRP A 183 -4.85 -3.55 -2.71
CA TRP A 183 -3.43 -3.46 -2.44
C TRP A 183 -3.05 -4.51 -1.39
N VAL A 184 -2.40 -5.59 -1.81
CA VAL A 184 -2.22 -6.76 -0.94
C VAL A 184 -0.78 -6.86 -0.46
N ALA A 185 -0.57 -6.93 0.85
CA ALA A 185 0.75 -7.24 1.39
C ALA A 185 1.00 -8.74 1.43
N ARG A 186 2.11 -9.15 0.81
CA ARG A 186 2.59 -10.53 0.87
C ARG A 186 4.08 -10.61 0.56
N TYR A 187 4.87 -10.82 1.61
CA TYR A 187 6.33 -10.82 1.51
C TYR A 187 6.88 -12.19 1.09
N THR A 188 6.78 -12.50 -0.19
CA THR A 188 7.41 -13.69 -0.77
C THR A 188 7.83 -13.44 -2.21
N SER A 189 9.02 -13.87 -2.57
CA SER A 189 9.56 -13.69 -3.93
C SER A 189 8.90 -14.62 -4.96
N TRP A 190 8.40 -15.79 -4.54
CA TRP A 190 8.03 -16.88 -5.45
C TRP A 190 6.53 -17.01 -5.75
N ARG A 191 5.66 -16.34 -4.99
CA ARG A 191 4.22 -16.50 -5.15
C ARG A 191 3.52 -15.14 -5.15
N LYS A 192 2.64 -14.93 -6.12
CA LYS A 192 1.76 -13.76 -6.20
C LYS A 192 0.65 -13.84 -5.15
N PRO A 193 0.07 -12.71 -4.70
CA PRO A 193 -1.09 -12.72 -3.81
C PRO A 193 -2.22 -13.61 -4.36
N ARG A 194 -2.90 -14.34 -3.46
CA ARG A 194 -4.06 -15.18 -3.75
C ARG A 194 -5.13 -14.92 -2.70
N LEU A 195 -6.26 -14.38 -3.15
CA LEU A 195 -7.35 -13.97 -2.30
C LEU A 195 -8.44 -15.07 -2.24
N ARG A 196 -9.06 -15.22 -1.07
CA ARG A 196 -10.05 -16.29 -0.82
C ARG A 196 -11.31 -16.13 -1.66
N ASN A 197 -11.70 -14.89 -1.96
CA ASN A 197 -12.86 -14.56 -2.79
C ASN A 197 -12.61 -14.67 -4.30
N GLY A 198 -11.40 -15.04 -4.72
CA GLY A 198 -11.04 -15.17 -6.13
C GLY A 198 -10.82 -13.83 -6.85
N GLU A 199 -10.92 -12.70 -6.15
CA GLU A 199 -10.59 -11.40 -6.73
C GLU A 199 -9.10 -11.28 -7.03
N ASP A 200 -8.82 -10.45 -8.02
CA ASP A 200 -7.48 -10.08 -8.43
C ASP A 200 -7.01 -8.84 -7.67
N TRP A 201 -5.70 -8.76 -7.41
CA TRP A 201 -5.05 -7.62 -6.80
C TRP A 201 -4.54 -6.63 -7.87
N GLN A 202 -4.48 -5.35 -7.50
CA GLN A 202 -3.99 -4.27 -8.36
C GLN A 202 -2.61 -3.79 -7.92
N PHE A 203 -2.39 -3.68 -6.61
CA PHE A 203 -1.10 -3.36 -6.04
C PHE A 203 -0.62 -4.50 -5.15
N TRP A 204 0.69 -4.72 -5.11
CA TRP A 204 1.30 -5.75 -4.27
C TRP A 204 2.49 -5.19 -3.52
N GLN A 205 2.37 -5.10 -2.20
CA GLN A 205 3.50 -4.88 -1.31
C GLN A 205 4.23 -6.20 -1.10
N TYR A 206 5.38 -6.34 -1.75
CA TYR A 206 6.08 -7.62 -1.87
C TYR A 206 7.30 -7.75 -0.95
N GLY A 207 7.68 -6.67 -0.27
CA GLY A 207 8.69 -6.72 0.78
C GLY A 207 8.82 -5.39 1.50
N ASN A 208 9.33 -5.45 2.73
CA ASN A 208 9.41 -4.34 3.68
C ASN A 208 10.86 -3.97 4.05
N ARG A 209 11.81 -4.44 3.24
CA ARG A 209 13.25 -4.29 3.48
C ARG A 209 13.95 -3.73 2.26
N GLY A 210 13.26 -2.90 1.48
CA GLY A 210 13.84 -2.19 0.34
C GLY A 210 14.85 -1.16 0.81
N LYS A 211 15.82 -0.85 -0.05
CA LYS A 211 16.74 0.27 0.14
C LYS A 211 16.79 1.06 -1.16
N LEU A 212 16.68 2.38 -1.03
CA LEU A 212 16.77 3.32 -2.14
C LEU A 212 17.72 4.44 -1.74
N GLU A 213 18.52 4.92 -2.68
CA GLU A 213 19.19 6.20 -2.48
C GLU A 213 18.14 7.28 -2.23
N GLY A 214 18.42 8.16 -1.26
CA GLY A 214 17.48 9.18 -0.81
C GLY A 214 16.61 8.80 0.39
N ILE A 215 16.59 7.52 0.80
CA ILE A 215 15.93 7.06 2.03
C ILE A 215 16.97 6.39 2.94
N LYS A 216 17.20 6.93 4.14
CA LYS A 216 18.22 6.39 5.08
C LYS A 216 17.85 5.00 5.62
N GLY A 217 16.56 4.72 5.74
CA GLY A 217 16.01 3.51 6.34
C GLY A 217 15.56 2.45 5.33
N LEU A 218 14.88 1.44 5.86
CA LEU A 218 14.17 0.47 5.04
C LEU A 218 12.85 1.08 4.54
N VAL A 219 12.44 0.67 3.35
CA VAL A 219 11.20 1.10 2.73
C VAL A 219 10.46 -0.08 2.12
N ASP A 220 9.14 0.01 2.12
CA ASP A 220 8.26 -1.00 1.58
C ASP A 220 8.20 -0.86 0.06
N PHE A 221 8.35 -1.98 -0.64
CA PHE A 221 8.37 -2.05 -2.10
C PHE A 221 7.07 -2.63 -2.63
N ASN A 222 6.57 -1.95 -3.65
CA ASN A 222 5.33 -2.26 -4.33
C ASN A 222 5.52 -2.45 -5.82
N VAL A 223 4.65 -3.27 -6.41
CA VAL A 223 4.41 -3.28 -7.86
C VAL A 223 2.94 -3.03 -8.13
N PHE A 224 2.65 -2.45 -9.28
CA PHE A 224 1.31 -2.37 -9.83
C PHE A 224 1.14 -3.43 -10.93
N ARG A 225 -0.06 -4.03 -11.01
CA ARG A 225 -0.42 -5.02 -12.03
C ARG A 225 -0.98 -4.32 -13.26
N GLY A 226 -0.09 -3.83 -14.12
CA GLY A 226 -0.44 -3.23 -15.39
C GLY A 226 0.64 -2.28 -15.88
N SER A 227 0.32 -1.57 -16.95
CA SER A 227 1.13 -0.48 -17.48
C SER A 227 0.98 0.80 -16.65
N LYS A 228 1.79 1.82 -16.95
CA LYS A 228 1.67 3.13 -16.31
C LYS A 228 0.32 3.79 -16.64
N GLU A 229 -0.20 3.54 -17.84
CA GLU A 229 -1.47 4.05 -18.34
C GLU A 229 -2.65 3.39 -17.61
N ASP A 230 -2.59 2.07 -17.39
CA ASP A 230 -3.62 1.33 -16.64
C ASP A 230 -3.76 1.85 -15.19
N MET A 231 -2.68 2.37 -14.62
CA MET A 231 -2.64 2.92 -13.26
C MET A 231 -3.55 4.15 -13.09
N GLU A 232 -3.79 4.90 -14.17
CA GLU A 232 -4.67 6.09 -14.14
C GLU A 232 -6.13 5.73 -13.82
N ALA A 233 -6.56 4.50 -14.07
CA ALA A 233 -7.89 4.01 -13.70
C ALA A 233 -8.14 3.98 -12.18
N TYR A 234 -7.09 4.09 -11.37
CA TYR A 234 -7.15 4.09 -9.90
C TYR A 234 -6.98 5.50 -9.31
N THR A 235 -7.09 6.54 -10.13
CA THR A 235 -6.93 7.94 -9.72
C THR A 235 -8.24 8.70 -9.64
N LEU A 236 -8.24 9.81 -8.92
CA LEU A 236 -9.37 10.73 -8.90
C LEU A 236 -9.51 11.39 -10.25
N VAL A 237 -10.70 11.23 -10.83
CA VAL A 237 -11.18 12.02 -11.96
C VAL A 237 -12.39 12.81 -11.46
N ARG A 238 -12.17 13.97 -10.84
CA ARG A 238 -13.27 14.92 -10.65
C ARG A 238 -13.60 15.50 -12.01
N PRO A 239 -14.88 15.52 -12.44
CA PRO A 239 -15.25 16.36 -13.57
C PRO A 239 -14.74 17.77 -13.24
N GLY A 240 -14.00 18.38 -14.18
CA GLY A 240 -13.65 19.79 -14.06
C GLY A 240 -14.92 20.63 -13.91
N PRO A 241 -14.82 21.93 -13.59
CA PRO A 241 -15.96 22.81 -13.82
C PRO A 241 -16.46 22.52 -15.24
N LEU A 242 -17.76 22.25 -15.39
CA LEU A 242 -18.37 22.11 -16.71
C LEU A 242 -17.93 23.35 -17.49
N LEU A 243 -17.10 23.17 -18.52
CA LEU A 243 -16.90 24.25 -19.48
C LEU A 243 -18.32 24.59 -19.96
N ASP A 244 -18.70 25.86 -19.90
CA ASP A 244 -19.99 26.30 -20.40
C ASP A 244 -20.21 25.67 -21.79
N PRO A 245 -21.42 25.16 -22.07
CA PRO A 245 -21.69 24.58 -23.38
C PRO A 245 -21.28 25.59 -24.45
N PRO A 246 -20.62 25.14 -25.54
CA PRO A 246 -20.22 26.04 -26.60
C PRO A 246 -21.44 26.86 -27.05
N PRO A 247 -21.28 28.16 -27.31
CA PRO A 247 -22.39 29.00 -27.74
C PRO A 247 -23.09 28.34 -28.91
N ALA A 248 -24.43 28.33 -28.88
CA ALA A 248 -25.24 27.71 -29.91
C ALA A 248 -24.77 28.20 -31.30
N PRO A 249 -24.67 27.32 -32.31
CA PRO A 249 -24.26 27.73 -33.64
C PRO A 249 -25.16 28.86 -34.10
N THR A 250 -24.56 30.01 -34.39
CA THR A 250 -25.26 31.15 -34.98
C THR A 250 -25.85 30.68 -36.30
N SER A 251 -27.16 30.76 -36.44
CA SER A 251 -27.88 30.39 -37.65
C SER A 251 -27.60 31.41 -38.75
N ASP A 252 -26.43 31.36 -39.36
CA ASP A 252 -26.15 32.08 -40.60
C ASP A 252 -26.70 31.31 -41.78
N LEU A 253 -28.01 31.45 -42.00
CA LEU A 253 -28.63 31.28 -43.31
C LEU A 253 -29.69 32.37 -43.51
N ALA A 254 -29.21 33.57 -43.79
CA ALA A 254 -29.95 34.53 -44.60
C ALA A 254 -29.19 34.70 -45.91
N VAL A 255 -29.49 33.81 -46.85
CA VAL A 255 -29.21 33.97 -48.27
C VAL A 255 -29.89 35.26 -48.74
N THR A 256 -29.10 36.25 -49.14
CA THR A 256 -29.49 37.31 -50.07
C THR A 256 -28.30 37.44 -51.03
N ASN A 257 -28.41 37.04 -52.30
CA ASN A 257 -28.88 37.83 -53.45
C ASN A 257 -28.33 37.13 -54.73
N PRO A 258 -28.75 37.49 -55.96
CA PRO A 258 -29.59 38.63 -56.37
C PRO A 258 -30.99 38.28 -56.88
#